data_AF-A0A7C0Z6B5-F1
#
_entry.id   AF-A0A7C0Z6B5-F1
#
_cell.length_a   1.000
_cell.length_b   1.000
_cell.length_c   1.000
_cell.angle_alpha   90.00
_cell.angle_beta   90.00
_cell.angle_gamma   90.00
#
_symmetry.space_group_name_H-M   'P 1'
#
loop_
_entity.id
_entity.type
_entity.pdbx_description
1 polymer ?
#
loop_
_entity_poly.entity_id
_entity_poly.type
_entity_poly.pdbx_seq_one_letter_code
_entity_poly.pdbx_strand_id
1 'polypeptide(L)'
;VAASLYLACRMAGIVRTIDEIAEASTAKKREIARCYRLLLKELKVKPPIPEPETYIQKIAKKAQISQKTQMDAIKIIEKAKKMHITEGKDPKGTAAAALYLACLLNKEWKTQHEIAKNANITEITLRKRYKTLTKILNINPQTINPYAHPKNKRRTGGPGGI
;
A
#
# COMPACT_ATOMS: atom_id res chain seq x y z
N VAL A 1 -12.07 -15.58 -19.64
CA VAL A 1 -10.71 -15.97 -19.15
C VAL A 1 -10.08 -14.92 -18.22
N ALA A 2 -9.95 -13.65 -18.60
CA ALA A 2 -9.30 -12.63 -17.74
C ALA A 2 -9.94 -12.47 -16.33
N ALA A 3 -11.27 -12.47 -16.24
CA ALA A 3 -11.97 -12.36 -14.96
C ALA A 3 -11.80 -13.59 -14.04
N SER A 4 -11.75 -14.80 -14.61
CA SER A 4 -11.53 -16.02 -13.84
C SER A 4 -10.08 -16.12 -13.35
N LEU A 5 -9.11 -15.67 -14.15
CA LEU A 5 -7.72 -15.52 -13.69
C LEU A 5 -7.61 -14.53 -12.53
N TYR A 6 -8.25 -13.36 -12.64
CA TYR A 6 -8.27 -12.38 -11.54
C TYR A 6 -8.90 -12.96 -10.27
N LEU A 7 -9.99 -13.70 -10.39
CA LEU A 7 -10.62 -14.41 -9.27
C LEU A 7 -9.67 -15.46 -8.65
N ALA A 8 -9.00 -16.27 -9.48
CA ALA A 8 -8.05 -17.27 -9.00
C ALA A 8 -6.88 -16.64 -8.23
N CYS A 9 -6.32 -15.53 -8.72
CA CYS A 9 -5.29 -14.78 -7.99
C CYS A 9 -5.80 -14.31 -6.63
N ARG A 10 -7.03 -13.76 -6.57
CA ARG A 10 -7.65 -13.31 -5.32
C ARG A 10 -7.90 -14.46 -4.34
N MET A 11 -8.29 -15.63 -4.84
CA MET A 11 -8.49 -16.83 -4.02
C MET A 11 -7.17 -17.37 -3.46
N ALA A 12 -6.09 -17.29 -4.23
CA ALA A 12 -4.74 -17.66 -3.81
C ALA A 12 -4.04 -16.61 -2.93
N GLY A 13 -4.72 -15.51 -2.56
CA GLY A 13 -4.12 -14.42 -1.78
C GLY A 13 -3.09 -13.57 -2.55
N ILE A 14 -2.98 -13.75 -3.87
CA ILE A 14 -2.03 -13.03 -4.71
C ILE A 14 -2.61 -11.66 -5.11
N VAL A 15 -1.92 -10.59 -4.70
CA VAL A 15 -2.34 -9.22 -5.01
C VAL A 15 -2.03 -8.86 -6.47
N ARG A 16 -3.07 -8.93 -7.32
CA ARG A 16 -3.09 -8.36 -8.67
C ARG A 16 -4.16 -7.27 -8.78
N THR A 17 -3.91 -6.25 -9.60
CA THR A 17 -4.94 -5.26 -9.93
C THR A 17 -5.65 -5.68 -11.21
N ILE A 18 -6.90 -5.23 -11.39
CA ILE A 18 -7.61 -5.43 -12.66
C ILE A 18 -6.84 -4.76 -13.81
N ASP A 19 -6.15 -3.64 -13.53
CA ASP A 19 -5.29 -2.97 -14.52
C ASP A 19 -4.17 -3.89 -15.02
N GLU A 20 -3.47 -4.60 -14.14
CA GLU A 20 -2.41 -5.54 -14.54
C GLU A 20 -2.94 -6.71 -15.36
N ILE A 21 -4.15 -7.20 -15.04
CA ILE A 21 -4.78 -8.27 -15.82
C ILE A 21 -5.25 -7.72 -17.19
N ALA A 22 -5.73 -6.48 -17.25
CA ALA A 22 -6.11 -5.83 -18.49
C ALA A 22 -4.89 -5.59 -19.39
N GLU A 23 -3.79 -5.08 -18.84
CA GLU A 23 -2.53 -4.86 -19.58
C GLU A 23 -1.94 -6.16 -20.14
N ALA A 24 -2.11 -7.28 -19.44
CA ALA A 24 -1.64 -8.59 -19.88
C ALA A 24 -2.67 -9.39 -20.71
N SER A 25 -3.78 -8.77 -21.13
CA SER A 25 -4.83 -9.46 -21.91
C SER A 25 -5.42 -8.56 -22.98
N THR A 26 -6.27 -9.12 -23.84
CA THR A 26 -7.03 -8.37 -24.85
C THR A 26 -8.32 -7.75 -24.29
N ALA A 27 -8.65 -8.00 -23.02
CA ALA A 27 -9.91 -7.61 -22.41
C ALA A 27 -9.85 -6.22 -21.75
N LYS A 28 -10.92 -5.44 -21.89
CA LYS A 28 -10.99 -4.10 -21.28
C LYS A 28 -11.22 -4.19 -19.76
N LYS A 29 -10.59 -3.31 -18.99
CA LYS A 29 -10.77 -3.20 -17.51
C LYS A 29 -12.23 -3.26 -17.07
N ARG A 30 -13.12 -2.53 -17.77
CA ARG A 30 -14.57 -2.47 -17.45
C ARG A 30 -15.24 -3.84 -17.60
N GLU A 31 -14.88 -4.60 -18.63
CA GLU A 31 -15.42 -5.94 -18.89
C GLU A 31 -14.90 -6.95 -17.86
N ILE A 32 -13.60 -6.90 -17.54
CA ILE A 32 -13.02 -7.75 -16.50
C ILE A 32 -13.72 -7.51 -15.16
N ALA A 33 -13.92 -6.25 -14.77
CA ALA A 33 -14.62 -5.88 -13.54
C ALA A 33 -16.08 -6.36 -13.54
N ARG A 34 -16.79 -6.24 -14.68
CA ARG A 34 -18.17 -6.73 -14.83
C ARG A 34 -18.23 -8.25 -14.67
N CYS A 35 -17.43 -8.98 -15.44
CA CYS A 35 -17.42 -10.44 -15.42
C CYS A 35 -16.94 -10.99 -14.07
N TYR A 36 -16.00 -10.32 -13.41
CA TYR A 36 -15.59 -10.69 -12.05
C TYR A 36 -16.75 -10.61 -11.06
N ARG A 37 -17.56 -9.54 -11.10
CA ARG A 37 -18.76 -9.44 -10.25
C ARG A 37 -19.79 -10.53 -10.54
N LEU A 38 -19.96 -10.91 -11.81
CA LEU A 38 -20.83 -12.02 -12.20
C LEU A 38 -20.31 -13.34 -11.61
N LEU A 39 -19.00 -13.63 -11.74
CA LEU A 39 -18.41 -14.85 -11.16
C LEU A 39 -18.60 -14.93 -9.64
N LEU A 40 -18.41 -13.83 -8.90
CA LEU A 40 -18.66 -13.80 -7.45
C LEU A 40 -20.12 -14.15 -7.11
N LYS A 41 -21.07 -13.62 -7.90
CA LYS A 41 -22.50 -13.84 -7.70
C LYS A 41 -22.91 -15.28 -8.01
N GLU A 42 -22.54 -15.77 -9.19
CA GLU A 42 -22.97 -17.09 -9.67
C GLU A 42 -22.30 -18.23 -8.91
N LEU A 43 -21.00 -18.10 -8.61
CA LEU A 43 -20.24 -19.12 -7.89
C LEU A 43 -20.37 -19.02 -6.37
N LYS A 44 -21.02 -17.97 -5.86
CA LYS A 44 -21.20 -17.69 -4.41
C LYS A 44 -19.88 -17.71 -3.62
N VAL A 45 -18.76 -17.35 -4.27
CA VAL A 45 -17.44 -17.34 -3.65
C VAL A 45 -17.15 -15.98 -2.99
N LYS A 46 -16.44 -16.04 -1.86
CA LYS A 46 -15.95 -14.85 -1.15
C LYS A 46 -14.43 -14.92 -1.05
N PRO A 47 -13.69 -14.26 -1.96
CA PRO A 47 -12.25 -14.25 -1.88
C PRO A 47 -11.77 -13.63 -0.57
N PRO A 48 -10.70 -14.18 0.05
CA PRO A 48 -10.16 -13.62 1.27
C PRO A 48 -9.66 -12.19 1.05
N ILE A 49 -9.65 -11.43 2.13
CA ILE A 49 -9.03 -10.11 2.16
C ILE A 49 -7.52 -10.34 2.29
N PRO A 50 -6.67 -9.83 1.38
CA PRO A 50 -5.24 -10.00 1.50
C PRO A 50 -4.67 -9.25 2.71
N GLU A 51 -3.66 -9.85 3.33
CA GLU A 51 -2.95 -9.26 4.46
C GLU A 51 -2.18 -7.98 4.05
N PRO A 52 -2.00 -7.00 4.96
CA PRO A 52 -1.27 -5.76 4.65
C PRO A 52 0.15 -6.00 4.13
N GLU A 53 0.86 -6.99 4.67
CA GLU A 53 2.25 -7.34 4.32
C GLU A 53 2.38 -7.72 2.84
N THR A 54 1.35 -8.36 2.27
CA THR A 54 1.34 -8.78 0.86
C THR A 54 1.38 -7.57 -0.10
N TYR A 55 0.97 -6.39 0.35
CA TYR A 55 1.04 -5.16 -0.45
C TYR A 55 2.42 -4.48 -0.41
N ILE A 56 3.23 -4.73 0.62
CA ILE A 56 4.50 -4.01 0.85
C ILE A 56 5.44 -4.15 -0.33
N GLN A 57 5.76 -5.39 -0.73
CA GLN A 57 6.72 -5.66 -1.81
C GLN A 57 6.31 -4.97 -3.11
N LYS A 58 5.02 -4.97 -3.42
CA LYS A 58 4.47 -4.40 -4.65
C LYS A 58 4.53 -2.88 -4.66
N ILE A 59 4.12 -2.24 -3.56
CA ILE A 59 4.17 -0.79 -3.41
C ILE A 59 5.64 -0.33 -3.43
N ALA A 60 6.49 -1.03 -2.69
CA ALA A 60 7.92 -0.72 -2.59
C ALA A 60 8.64 -0.86 -3.93
N LYS A 61 8.36 -1.91 -4.71
CA LYS A 61 8.92 -2.07 -6.05
C LYS A 61 8.52 -0.91 -6.97
N LYS A 62 7.25 -0.49 -6.96
CA LYS A 62 6.78 0.65 -7.76
C LYS A 62 7.36 1.99 -7.31
N ALA A 63 7.53 2.16 -5.99
CA ALA A 63 8.11 3.36 -5.40
C ALA A 63 9.65 3.32 -5.32
N GLN A 64 10.32 2.29 -5.85
CA GLN A 64 11.77 2.11 -5.78
C GLN A 64 12.32 2.21 -4.35
N ILE A 65 11.71 1.47 -3.42
CA ILE A 65 12.08 1.45 -2.00
C ILE A 65 12.97 0.26 -1.68
N SER A 66 14.04 0.49 -0.92
CA SER A 66 15.02 -0.52 -0.55
C SER A 66 14.41 -1.72 0.20
N GLN A 67 15.03 -2.90 0.05
CA GLN A 67 14.58 -4.12 0.73
C GLN A 67 14.66 -3.99 2.26
N LYS A 68 15.67 -3.27 2.78
CA LYS A 68 15.79 -2.98 4.22
C LYS A 68 14.54 -2.26 4.74
N THR A 69 14.12 -1.18 4.07
CA THR A 69 12.91 -0.42 4.44
C THR A 69 11.64 -1.26 4.32
N GLN A 70 11.56 -2.17 3.34
CA GLN A 70 10.44 -3.11 3.23
C GLN A 70 10.34 -4.04 4.44
N MET A 71 11.47 -4.59 4.90
CA MET A 71 11.49 -5.47 6.08
C MET A 71 11.06 -4.72 7.34
N ASP A 72 11.50 -3.47 7.51
CA ASP A 72 11.08 -2.66 8.65
C ASP A 72 9.60 -2.29 8.59
N ALA A 73 9.05 -2.06 7.40
CA ALA A 73 7.61 -1.87 7.22
C ALA A 73 6.79 -3.09 7.64
N ILE A 74 7.27 -4.31 7.34
CA ILE A 74 6.64 -5.56 7.78
C ILE A 74 6.65 -5.66 9.31
N LYS A 75 7.79 -5.38 9.96
CA LYS A 75 7.89 -5.36 11.44
C LYS A 75 6.93 -4.34 12.08
N ILE A 76 6.74 -3.19 11.44
CA ILE A 76 5.76 -2.17 11.90
C ILE A 76 4.34 -2.73 11.84
N ILE A 77 3.98 -3.42 10.77
CA ILE A 77 2.66 -4.06 10.63
C ILE A 77 2.48 -5.15 11.68
N GLU A 78 3.47 -6.02 11.88
CA GLU A 78 3.42 -7.10 12.88
C GLU A 78 3.21 -6.55 14.30
N LYS A 79 3.95 -5.50 14.67
CA LYS A 79 3.73 -4.81 15.94
C LYS A 79 2.32 -4.23 16.04
N ALA A 80 1.84 -3.61 14.97
CA ALA A 80 0.50 -3.03 14.96
C ALA A 80 -0.62 -4.09 15.04
N LYS A 81 -0.40 -5.28 14.47
CA LYS A 81 -1.30 -6.44 14.58
C LYS A 81 -1.36 -6.97 16.01
N LYS A 82 -0.20 -7.12 16.69
CA LYS A 82 -0.14 -7.55 18.11
C LYS A 82 -0.88 -6.61 19.05
N MET A 83 -1.04 -5.35 18.66
CA MET A 83 -1.77 -4.33 19.41
C MET A 83 -3.22 -4.13 18.93
N HIS A 84 -3.75 -5.02 18.08
CA HIS A 84 -5.10 -4.96 17.51
C HIS A 84 -5.44 -3.64 16.79
N ILE A 85 -4.43 -2.93 16.28
CA ILE A 85 -4.61 -1.59 15.68
C ILE A 85 -5.18 -1.69 14.28
N THR A 86 -4.81 -2.74 13.55
CA THR A 86 -5.09 -2.89 12.11
C THR A 86 -6.45 -3.52 11.83
N GLU A 87 -7.17 -3.95 12.87
CA GLU A 87 -8.46 -4.63 12.74
C GLU A 87 -9.54 -3.72 12.13
N GLY A 88 -10.32 -4.27 11.19
CA GLY A 88 -11.37 -3.55 10.47
C GLY A 88 -10.87 -2.42 9.57
N LYS A 89 -9.56 -2.25 9.40
CA LYS A 89 -8.96 -1.20 8.56
C LYS A 89 -8.52 -1.77 7.22
N ASP A 90 -8.67 -0.96 6.17
CA ASP A 90 -8.19 -1.27 4.83
C ASP A 90 -6.71 -1.71 4.84
N PRO A 91 -6.40 -2.98 4.48
CA PRO A 91 -5.04 -3.53 4.55
C PRO A 91 -4.04 -2.78 3.69
N LYS A 92 -4.49 -2.32 2.51
CA LYS A 92 -3.66 -1.59 1.56
C LYS A 92 -3.22 -0.23 2.10
N GLY A 93 -4.13 0.50 2.74
CA GLY A 93 -3.85 1.75 3.43
C GLY A 93 -2.92 1.57 4.63
N THR A 94 -3.08 0.48 5.39
CA THR A 94 -2.17 0.11 6.49
C THR A 94 -0.76 -0.16 5.96
N ALA A 95 -0.63 -0.95 4.89
CA ALA A 95 0.65 -1.26 4.26
C ALA A 95 1.35 0.00 3.76
N ALA A 96 0.63 0.88 3.05
CA ALA A 96 1.16 2.14 2.54
C ALA A 96 1.66 3.06 3.67
N ALA A 97 0.91 3.14 4.77
CA ALA A 97 1.31 3.94 5.93
C ALA A 97 2.52 3.37 6.69
N ALA A 98 2.57 2.05 6.85
CA ALA A 98 3.72 1.38 7.47
C ALA A 98 4.99 1.54 6.62
N LEU A 99 4.86 1.43 5.30
CA LEU A 99 5.96 1.66 4.36
C LEU A 99 6.46 3.10 4.39
N TYR A 100 5.55 4.07 4.41
CA TYR A 100 5.92 5.48 4.56
C TYR A 100 6.63 5.76 5.89
N LEU A 101 6.18 5.15 6.99
CA LEU A 101 6.82 5.26 8.29
C LEU A 101 8.23 4.63 8.29
N ALA A 102 8.39 3.45 7.68
CA ALA A 102 9.69 2.81 7.53
C ALA A 102 10.66 3.64 6.68
N CYS A 103 10.18 4.27 5.60
CA CYS A 103 10.95 5.22 4.78
C CYS A 103 11.51 6.37 5.62
N LEU A 104 10.67 6.96 6.48
CA LEU A 104 11.11 8.03 7.39
C LEU A 104 12.19 7.53 8.36
N LEU A 105 12.00 6.36 8.97
CA LEU A 105 12.96 5.78 9.93
C LEU A 105 14.32 5.46 9.29
N ASN A 106 14.32 5.03 8.02
CA ASN A 106 15.52 4.69 7.28
C ASN A 106 16.14 5.87 6.50
N LYS A 107 15.62 7.10 6.68
CA LYS A 107 16.03 8.31 5.94
C LYS A 107 15.93 8.15 4.41
N GLU A 108 15.01 7.29 3.96
CA GLU A 108 14.70 7.07 2.55
C GLU A 108 13.50 7.95 2.18
N TRP A 109 13.78 9.16 1.71
CA TRP A 109 12.76 10.19 1.54
C TRP A 109 11.78 9.87 0.42
N LYS A 110 10.53 9.62 0.80
CA LYS A 110 9.38 9.47 -0.09
C LYS A 110 8.26 10.38 0.36
N THR A 111 7.54 10.99 -0.58
CA THR A 111 6.39 11.84 -0.21
C THR A 111 5.15 11.00 0.07
N GLN A 112 4.22 11.51 0.89
CA GLN A 112 2.91 10.84 1.08
C GLN A 112 2.17 10.69 -0.25
N HIS A 113 2.29 11.67 -1.15
CA HIS A 113 1.73 11.62 -2.50
C HIS A 113 2.29 10.44 -3.29
N GLU A 114 3.61 10.30 -3.33
CA GLU A 114 4.30 9.24 -4.08
C GLU A 114 3.91 7.85 -3.58
N ILE A 115 3.90 7.63 -2.25
CA ILE A 115 3.47 6.35 -1.68
C ILE A 115 1.99 6.09 -1.96
N ALA A 116 1.12 7.08 -1.76
CA ALA A 116 -0.32 6.93 -2.00
C ALA A 116 -0.62 6.62 -3.48
N LYS A 117 0.06 7.30 -4.41
CA LYS A 117 -0.02 7.04 -5.85
C LYS A 117 0.40 5.61 -6.18
N ASN A 118 1.56 5.17 -5.72
CA ASN A 118 2.06 3.81 -6.00
C ASN A 118 1.22 2.71 -5.32
N ALA A 119 0.56 3.05 -4.22
CA ALA A 119 -0.40 2.20 -3.54
C ALA A 119 -1.82 2.31 -4.11
N ASN A 120 -2.10 3.13 -5.13
CA ASN A 120 -3.46 3.41 -5.62
C ASN A 120 -4.46 3.63 -4.48
N ILE A 121 -4.15 4.56 -3.57
CA ILE A 121 -5.02 5.05 -2.49
C ILE A 121 -4.98 6.59 -2.48
N THR A 122 -5.85 7.23 -1.70
CA THR A 122 -5.78 8.68 -1.50
C THR A 122 -4.73 9.04 -0.44
N GLU A 123 -4.11 10.22 -0.58
CA GLU A 123 -3.22 10.77 0.44
C GLU A 123 -3.91 10.91 1.80
N ILE A 124 -5.21 11.21 1.82
CA ILE A 124 -6.00 11.33 3.04
C ILE A 124 -6.06 9.99 3.77
N THR A 125 -6.28 8.90 3.03
CA THR A 125 -6.26 7.54 3.60
C THR A 125 -4.90 7.23 4.20
N LEU A 126 -3.82 7.48 3.46
CA LEU A 126 -2.46 7.27 3.95
C LEU A 126 -2.20 8.07 5.24
N ARG A 127 -2.54 9.36 5.24
CA ARG A 127 -2.33 10.27 6.38
C ARG A 127 -3.10 9.83 7.63
N LYS A 128 -4.36 9.41 7.47
CA LYS A 128 -5.17 8.90 8.60
C LYS A 128 -4.50 7.67 9.23
N ARG A 129 -4.08 6.71 8.41
CA ARG A 129 -3.45 5.46 8.87
C ARG A 129 -2.08 5.72 9.50
N TYR A 130 -1.27 6.57 8.89
CA TYR A 130 0.02 7.00 9.42
C TYR A 130 -0.10 7.58 10.83
N LYS A 131 -1.02 8.54 11.04
CA LYS A 131 -1.25 9.14 12.37
C LYS A 131 -1.64 8.10 13.42
N THR A 132 -2.42 7.09 13.04
CA THR A 132 -2.78 6.01 13.96
C THR A 132 -1.57 5.15 14.33
N LEU A 133 -0.74 4.79 13.34
CA LEU A 133 0.46 3.98 13.59
C LEU A 133 1.49 4.72 14.45
N THR A 134 1.76 6.01 14.17
CA THR A 134 2.76 6.77 14.93
C THR A 134 2.37 6.97 16.39
N LYS A 135 1.09 7.27 16.66
CA LYS A 135 0.59 7.47 18.02
C LYS A 135 0.76 6.24 18.90
N ILE A 136 0.54 5.05 18.34
CA ILE A 136 0.46 3.83 19.14
C ILE A 136 1.84 3.16 19.26
N LEU A 137 2.70 3.32 18.26
CA LEU A 137 4.09 2.86 18.34
C LEU A 137 4.98 3.81 19.16
N ASN A 138 4.43 4.87 19.75
CA ASN A 138 5.16 5.94 20.46
C ASN A 138 6.34 6.51 19.64
N ILE A 139 6.18 6.54 18.32
CA ILE A 139 7.18 7.08 17.42
C ILE A 139 6.92 8.58 17.30
N ASN A 140 7.82 9.40 17.83
CA ASN A 140 7.72 10.85 17.66
C ASN A 140 8.12 11.24 16.22
N PRO A 141 7.19 11.76 15.39
CA PRO A 141 7.52 12.17 14.03
C PRO A 141 8.57 13.28 13.96
N GLN A 142 8.64 14.11 15.01
CA GLN A 142 9.51 15.30 15.09
C GLN A 142 10.97 14.94 15.33
N THR A 143 11.26 13.76 15.90
CA THR A 143 12.65 13.29 16.09
C THR A 143 13.22 12.63 14.83
N ILE A 144 12.36 12.26 13.86
CA ILE A 144 12.74 11.52 12.66
C ILE A 144 12.78 12.44 11.42
N ASN A 145 11.95 13.49 11.39
CA ASN A 145 12.01 14.50 10.34
C ASN A 145 11.43 15.87 10.80
N PRO A 146 12.25 16.92 10.95
CA PRO A 146 11.78 18.27 11.29
C PRO A 146 10.88 18.91 10.22
N TYR A 147 10.83 18.35 9.00
CA TYR A 147 9.97 18.82 7.89
C TYR A 147 8.69 17.99 7.70
N ALA A 148 8.36 17.05 8.59
CA ALA A 148 7.18 16.17 8.49
C ALA A 148 5.82 16.90 8.71
N HIS A 149 5.78 18.22 8.61
CA HIS A 149 4.53 18.97 8.70
C HIS A 149 3.74 18.86 7.38
N PRO A 150 2.43 18.58 7.39
CA PRO A 150 1.58 18.54 6.20
C PRO A 150 1.40 19.91 5.48
N LYS A 151 2.21 20.93 5.81
CA LYS A 151 2.15 22.28 5.25
C LYS A 151 3.39 22.74 4.49
N ASN A 152 4.42 21.92 4.25
CA ASN A 152 5.51 22.31 3.36
C ASN A 152 5.20 21.96 1.89
N LYS A 153 4.35 22.79 1.28
CA LYS A 153 4.27 22.91 -0.17
C LYS A 153 5.51 23.67 -0.65
N ARG A 154 6.24 23.07 -1.61
CA ARG A 154 7.33 23.63 -2.44
C ARG A 154 8.76 23.47 -1.88
N ARG A 155 9.63 23.01 -2.79
CA ARG A 155 11.10 22.86 -2.71
C ARG A 155 11.61 21.60 -2.00
N THR A 156 12.05 20.64 -2.81
CA THR A 156 13.47 20.27 -2.91
C THR A 156 13.68 19.65 -4.30
N GLY A 157 14.49 20.32 -5.12
CA GLY A 157 15.02 19.73 -6.34
C GLY A 157 15.96 18.58 -5.98
N GLY A 158 16.02 17.59 -6.88
CA GLY A 158 17.00 16.51 -6.76
C GLY A 158 18.43 17.06 -6.76
N PRO A 159 19.40 16.33 -6.20
CA PRO A 159 20.80 16.69 -6.32
C PRO A 159 21.19 16.64 -7.81
N GLY A 160 21.77 17.74 -8.29
CA GLY A 160 22.43 17.79 -9.57
C GLY A 160 23.49 16.69 -9.67
N GLY A 161 23.51 16.03 -10.83
CA GLY A 161 24.60 15.14 -11.21
C GLY A 161 25.92 15.90 -11.19
N ILE A 162 26.91 15.20 -10.70
CA ILE A 162 28.34 15.52 -10.76
C ILE A 162 28.79 15.56 -12.22
#